data_AF-A0A1V5KVU5-F1
#
_entry.id   AF-A0A1V5KVU5-F1
#
_cell.length_a   1.000
_cell.length_b   1.000
_cell.length_c   1.000
_cell.angle_alpha   90.00
_cell.angle_beta   90.00
_cell.angle_gamma   90.00
#
_symmetry.space_group_name_H-M   'P 1'
#
loop_
_entity.id
_entity.type
_entity.pdbx_description
1 polymer ?
#
loop_
_entity_poly.entity_id
_entity_poly.type
_entity_poly.pdbx_seq_one_letter_code
_entity_poly.pdbx_strand_id
1 'polypeptide(L)'
;MQEMYTCHYNQSMIANAKNQWASEHDLTEGTPSWDDITPYMDDNMIPVCPSGGTYTIGSLQEEVSCSVEGHTMEQAPAWEEPDYEDSEEEGDDMAEE
;
A
#
# COMPACT_ATOMS: atom_id res chain seq x y z
N MET A 1 -14.34 -2.29 -14.18
CA MET A 1 -13.78 -2.96 -12.98
C MET A 1 -12.35 -3.45 -13.17
N GLN A 2 -11.91 -3.93 -14.33
CA GLN A 2 -10.51 -4.38 -14.51
C GLN A 2 -9.49 -3.22 -14.52
N GLU A 3 -9.86 -2.03 -14.99
CA GLU A 3 -8.91 -0.90 -15.10
C GLU A 3 -8.43 -0.34 -13.76
N MET A 4 -9.32 -0.27 -12.76
CA MET A 4 -8.97 0.15 -11.40
C MET A 4 -8.02 -0.86 -10.74
N TYR A 5 -8.27 -2.15 -10.90
CA TYR A 5 -7.41 -3.20 -10.34
C TYR A 5 -5.97 -3.10 -10.86
N THR A 6 -5.80 -3.00 -12.18
CA THR A 6 -4.47 -2.80 -12.77
C THR A 6 -3.86 -1.47 -12.33
N CYS A 7 -4.67 -0.41 -12.20
CA CYS A 7 -4.18 0.87 -11.70
C CYS A 7 -3.65 0.76 -10.25
N HIS A 8 -4.34 0.06 -9.37
CA HIS A 8 -3.90 -0.17 -7.99
C HIS A 8 -2.63 -1.03 -7.96
N TYR A 9 -2.59 -2.10 -8.76
CA TYR A 9 -1.40 -2.93 -8.90
C TYR A 9 -0.17 -2.12 -9.34
N ASN A 10 -0.31 -1.28 -10.37
CA ASN A 10 0.76 -0.40 -10.83
C ASN A 10 1.23 0.57 -9.73
N GLN A 11 0.29 1.17 -8.97
CA GLN A 11 0.65 2.05 -7.84
C GLN A 11 1.42 1.29 -6.75
N SER A 12 1.04 0.05 -6.44
CA SER A 12 1.77 -0.80 -5.50
C SER A 12 3.17 -1.14 -6.00
N MET A 13 3.33 -1.44 -7.29
CA MET A 13 4.64 -1.68 -7.92
C MET A 13 5.55 -0.45 -7.80
N ILE A 14 5.01 0.74 -8.08
CA ILE A 14 5.76 2.00 -7.94
C ILE A 14 6.14 2.24 -6.47
N ALA A 15 5.25 1.98 -5.52
CA ALA A 15 5.53 2.12 -4.10
C ALA A 15 6.63 1.16 -3.63
N ASN A 16 6.62 -0.08 -4.12
CA ASN A 16 7.67 -1.05 -3.83
C ASN A 16 9.02 -0.63 -4.42
N ALA A 17 9.06 -0.13 -5.66
CA ALA A 17 10.28 0.40 -6.27
C ALA A 17 10.85 1.60 -5.49
N LYS A 18 9.96 2.52 -5.06
CA LYS A 18 10.30 3.64 -4.18
C LYS A 18 10.93 3.19 -2.86
N ASN A 19 10.34 2.19 -2.19
CA ASN A 19 10.85 1.65 -0.93
C ASN A 19 12.20 0.93 -1.10
N GLN A 20 12.39 0.22 -2.22
CA GLN A 20 13.67 -0.43 -2.54
C GLN A 20 14.78 0.60 -2.75
N TRP A 21 14.53 1.63 -3.57
CA TRP A 21 15.48 2.73 -3.74
C TRP A 21 15.85 3.39 -2.41
N ALA A 22 14.87 3.66 -1.55
CA ALA A 22 15.14 4.23 -0.23
C ALA A 22 16.02 3.30 0.62
N SER A 23 15.75 1.99 0.60
CA SER A 23 16.50 0.98 1.34
C SER A 23 17.94 0.83 0.85
N GLU A 24 18.20 0.90 -0.46
CA GLU A 24 19.57 0.79 -0.99
C GLU A 24 20.43 2.02 -0.68
N HIS A 25 19.78 3.16 -0.44
CA HIS A 25 20.43 4.44 -0.15
C HIS A 25 20.40 4.82 1.34
N ASP A 26 19.92 3.93 2.22
CA ASP A 26 19.74 4.19 3.65
C ASP A 26 18.93 5.47 3.94
N LEU A 27 17.92 5.76 3.10
CA LEU A 27 17.09 6.95 3.19
C LEU A 27 15.81 6.69 3.97
N THR A 28 15.51 7.56 4.92
CA THR A 28 14.22 7.61 5.62
C THR A 28 13.32 8.74 5.12
N GLU A 29 13.88 9.70 4.38
CA GLU A 29 13.19 10.87 3.82
C GLU A 29 13.74 11.19 2.44
N GLY A 30 12.92 11.84 1.61
CA GLY A 30 13.32 12.24 0.26
C GLY A 30 12.19 12.13 -0.75
N THR A 31 12.45 12.58 -1.98
CA THR A 31 11.52 12.48 -3.10
C THR A 31 12.30 11.92 -4.30
N PRO A 32 12.15 10.62 -4.58
CA PRO A 32 12.82 10.03 -5.73
C PRO A 32 12.24 10.56 -7.05
N SER A 33 13.09 10.64 -8.06
CA SER A 33 12.70 10.85 -9.45
C SER A 33 12.26 9.54 -10.10
N TRP A 34 11.69 9.62 -11.31
CA TRP A 34 11.41 8.41 -12.09
C TRP A 34 12.71 7.66 -12.45
N ASP A 35 13.79 8.37 -12.75
CA ASP A 35 15.08 7.75 -13.08
C ASP A 35 15.66 6.95 -11.90
N ASP A 36 15.37 7.38 -10.68
CA ASP A 36 15.81 6.70 -9.45
C ASP A 36 15.12 5.36 -9.25
N ILE A 37 13.81 5.27 -9.51
CA ILE A 37 13.00 4.08 -9.19
C ILE A 37 12.76 3.14 -10.38
N THR A 38 12.88 3.64 -11.61
CA THR A 38 12.68 2.84 -12.84
C THR A 38 13.58 1.59 -12.88
N PRO A 39 14.86 1.61 -12.43
CA PRO A 39 15.70 0.42 -12.37
C PRO A 39 15.18 -0.73 -11.48
N TYR A 40 14.23 -0.44 -10.59
CA TYR A 40 13.60 -1.40 -9.68
C TYR A 40 12.24 -1.89 -10.18
N MET A 41 11.84 -1.49 -11.39
CA MET A 41 10.59 -1.89 -12.04
C MET A 41 10.84 -2.96 -13.10
N ASP A 42 9.77 -3.70 -13.44
CA ASP A 42 9.82 -4.68 -14.52
C ASP A 42 10.25 -4.01 -15.84
N ASP A 43 11.25 -4.61 -16.48
CA ASP A 43 11.86 -4.15 -17.75
C ASP A 43 12.35 -2.70 -17.75
N ASN A 44 12.56 -2.09 -16.58
CA ASN A 44 12.88 -0.66 -16.45
C ASN A 44 11.85 0.24 -17.16
N MET A 45 10.56 -0.11 -17.07
CA MET A 45 9.49 0.63 -17.72
C MET A 45 8.53 1.26 -16.71
N ILE A 46 8.16 2.52 -16.97
CA ILE A 46 7.12 3.22 -16.23
C ILE A 46 5.75 2.64 -16.63
N PRO A 47 4.96 2.12 -15.69
CA PRO A 47 3.66 1.54 -16.01
C PRO A 47 2.68 2.63 -16.48
N VAL A 48 1.81 2.27 -17.42
CA VAL A 48 0.76 3.15 -17.94
C VAL A 48 -0.56 2.83 -17.25
N CYS A 49 -1.26 3.86 -16.78
CA CYS A 49 -2.61 3.68 -16.27
C CYS A 49 -3.55 3.28 -17.43
N PRO A 50 -4.31 2.18 -17.32
CA PRO A 50 -5.19 1.72 -18.40
C PRO A 50 -6.28 2.73 -18.77
N SER A 51 -6.70 3.56 -17.82
CA SER A 51 -7.68 4.64 -18.04
C SER A 51 -7.06 5.95 -18.54
N GLY A 52 -5.75 5.95 -18.87
CA GLY A 52 -5.04 7.13 -19.39
C GLY A 52 -4.55 8.13 -18.35
N GLY A 53 -4.58 7.75 -17.06
CA GLY A 53 -4.04 8.55 -15.96
C GLY A 53 -2.51 8.62 -15.92
N THR A 54 -2.02 9.52 -15.07
CA THR A 54 -0.59 9.69 -14.76
C THR A 54 -0.35 9.38 -13.29
N TYR A 55 0.77 8.71 -13.00
CA TYR A 55 1.17 8.42 -11.64
C TYR A 55 2.04 9.54 -11.05
N THR A 56 1.87 9.80 -9.76
CA THR A 56 2.74 10.67 -8.96
C THR A 56 3.40 9.84 -7.88
N ILE A 57 4.74 9.84 -7.84
CA ILE A 57 5.53 9.03 -6.90
C ILE A 57 5.37 9.52 -5.45
N GLY A 58 5.36 10.85 -5.27
CA GLY A 58 5.40 11.52 -3.96
C GLY A 58 6.75 11.39 -3.26
N SER A 59 6.87 12.01 -2.09
CA SER A 59 7.98 11.73 -1.16
C SER A 59 7.90 10.30 -0.59
N LEU A 60 8.93 9.88 0.15
CA LEU A 60 8.93 8.60 0.86
C LEU A 60 7.80 8.49 1.89
N GLN A 61 7.29 9.61 2.42
CA GLN A 61 6.16 9.66 3.36
C GLN A 61 4.79 9.74 2.68
N GLU A 62 4.74 10.04 1.39
CA GLU A 62 3.50 10.17 0.63
C GLU A 62 3.16 8.89 -0.13
N GLU A 63 1.89 8.70 -0.42
CA GLU A 63 1.45 7.56 -1.21
C GLU A 63 1.61 7.83 -2.71
N VAL A 64 1.84 6.76 -3.46
CA VAL A 64 1.77 6.84 -4.92
C VAL A 64 0.32 7.04 -5.31
N SER A 65 0.04 8.07 -6.12
CA SER A 65 -1.31 8.41 -6.56
C SER A 65 -1.45 8.37 -8.07
N CYS A 66 -2.67 8.14 -8.54
CA CYS A 66 -3.06 8.26 -9.94
C CYS A 66 -3.95 9.51 -10.13
N SER A 67 -3.83 10.19 -11.28
CA SER A 67 -4.65 11.36 -11.60
C SER A 67 -6.12 11.06 -11.92
N VAL A 68 -6.50 9.78 -12.03
CA VAL A 68 -7.89 9.35 -12.28
C VAL A 68 -8.65 9.29 -10.96
N GLU A 69 -9.75 10.02 -10.87
CA GLU A 69 -10.59 10.05 -9.67
C GLU A 69 -11.10 8.65 -9.29
N GLY A 70 -11.06 8.32 -8.00
CA GLY A 70 -11.49 7.02 -7.47
C GLY A 70 -10.48 5.88 -7.64
N HIS A 71 -9.28 6.14 -8.17
CA HIS A 71 -8.18 5.16 -8.24
C HIS A 71 -7.11 5.37 -7.14
N THR A 72 -7.36 6.23 -6.16
CA THR A 72 -6.51 6.39 -4.99
C THR A 72 -6.62 5.17 -4.08
N MET A 73 -5.48 4.57 -3.75
CA MET A 73 -5.42 3.58 -2.68
C MET A 73 -5.48 4.33 -1.35
N GLU A 74 -6.67 4.51 -0.78
CA GLU A 74 -6.77 4.79 0.65
C GLU A 74 -6.32 3.51 1.35
N GLN A 75 -5.21 3.52 2.09
CA GLN A 75 -4.92 2.40 2.97
C GLN A 75 -6.12 2.23 3.88
N ALA A 76 -6.67 1.02 3.90
CA ALA A 76 -7.64 0.68 4.93
C ALA A 76 -7.01 1.06 6.27
N PRO A 77 -7.74 1.75 7.17
CA PRO A 77 -7.22 2.00 8.50
C PRO A 77 -6.75 0.65 9.03
N ALA A 78 -5.51 0.62 9.53
CA ALA A 78 -4.98 -0.54 10.23
C ALA A 78 -6.06 -0.93 11.23
N TRP A 79 -6.72 -2.04 10.93
CA TRP A 79 -7.83 -2.65 11.67
C TRP A 79 -7.63 -2.33 13.14
N GLU A 80 -8.33 -1.30 13.62
CA GLU A 80 -8.73 -1.23 15.00
C GLU A 80 -9.58 -2.49 15.14
N GLU A 81 -8.95 -3.58 15.56
CA GLU A 81 -9.66 -4.80 15.89
C GLU A 81 -10.73 -4.36 16.88
N PRO A 82 -12.04 -4.44 16.55
CA PRO A 82 -13.03 -4.19 17.57
C PRO A 82 -12.72 -5.17 18.68
N ASP A 83 -12.43 -4.64 19.88
CA ASP A 83 -12.15 -5.41 21.08
C ASP A 83 -13.23 -6.50 21.21
N TYR A 84 -12.93 -7.71 20.74
CA TYR A 84 -13.77 -8.87 20.92
C TYR A 84 -13.56 -9.23 22.39
N GLU A 85 -14.35 -8.60 23.26
CA GLU A 85 -14.44 -8.94 24.66
C GLU A 85 -14.80 -10.42 24.75
N ASP A 86 -13.79 -11.21 25.08
CA ASP A 86 -13.86 -12.62 25.43
C ASP A 86 -14.77 -12.76 26.65
N SER A 87 -16.05 -13.00 26.40
CA SER A 87 -17.01 -13.35 27.44
C SER A 87 -16.73 -14.79 27.87
N GLU A 88 -15.77 -14.96 28.78
CA GLU A 88 -15.61 -16.22 29.51
C GLU A 88 -16.89 -16.43 30.35
N GLU A 89 -17.80 -17.26 29.84
CA GLU A 89 -18.88 -17.84 30.64
C GLU A 89 -18.24 -18.67 31.75
N GLU A 90 -18.32 -18.19 33.00
CA GLU A 90 -18.06 -19.01 34.17
C GLU A 90 -19.10 -20.13 34.23
N GLY A 91 -18.66 -21.33 33.84
CA GLY A 91 -19.39 -22.57 34.05
C GLY A 91 -19.47 -22.88 35.55
N ASP A 92 -20.68 -22.76 36.09
CA ASP A 92 -21.15 -23.51 37.25
C ASP A 92 -20.91 -25.01 37.01
N ASP A 93 -19.93 -25.61 37.69
CA ASP A 93 -19.80 -27.07 37.78
C ASP A 93 -19.42 -27.55 39.19
N MET A 94 -20.46 -28.12 39.80
CA MET A 94 -20.46 -29.33 40.64
C MET A 94 -19.86 -29.28 42.06
N ALA A 95 -20.82 -29.29 42.99
CA ALA A 95 -20.70 -29.87 44.31
C ALA A 95 -20.30 -31.34 44.28
N GLU A 96 -19.31 -31.73 45.11
CA GLU A 96 -19.19 -32.92 46.00
C GLU A 96 -18.05 -32.53 47.00
N GLU A 97 -18.05 -32.69 48.33
CA GLU A 97 -18.64 -33.65 49.28
C GLU A 97 -18.94 -32.97 50.65
#